data_AF-A0A7X7IEB7-F1
#
_entry.id   AF-A0A7X7IEB7-F1
#
_cell.length_a   1.000
_cell.length_b   1.000
_cell.length_c   1.000
_cell.angle_alpha   90.00
_cell.angle_beta   90.00
_cell.angle_gamma   90.00
#
_symmetry.space_group_name_H-M   'P 1'
#
loop_
_entity.id
_entity.type
_entity.pdbx_description
1 polymer ?
#
loop_
_entity_poly.entity_id
_entity_poly.type
_entity_poly.pdbx_seq_one_letter_code
_entity_poly.pdbx_strand_id
1 'polypeptide(L)'
;MQTEITQAQDLLDAKGRIIQEGWARQPYWTYERRKIKGGALKIKEWDYYAVINQQQGYAVTATISDLGYAALFALSYIDFNAAKVSQADALTF
;
A
#
# COMPACT_ATOMS: atom_id res chain seq x y z
N MET A 1 9.94 -20.90 -7.72
CA MET A 1 11.06 -19.93 -7.67
C MET A 1 10.46 -18.57 -7.97
N GLN A 2 10.65 -17.56 -7.12
CA GLN A 2 10.11 -16.21 -7.36
C GLN A 2 11.09 -15.39 -8.21
N THR A 3 10.57 -14.51 -9.07
CA THR A 3 11.38 -13.64 -9.93
C THR A 3 11.66 -12.31 -9.24
N GLU A 4 12.93 -11.93 -9.13
CA GLU A 4 13.32 -10.59 -8.67
C GLU A 4 13.32 -9.62 -9.86
N ILE A 5 12.60 -8.52 -9.73
CA ILE A 5 12.64 -7.41 -10.69
C ILE A 5 13.76 -6.47 -10.29
N THR A 6 14.63 -6.17 -11.27
CA THR A 6 15.83 -5.35 -11.08
C THR A 6 15.87 -4.12 -12.00
N GLN A 7 14.86 -3.94 -12.84
CA GLN A 7 14.76 -2.85 -13.83
C GLN A 7 13.39 -2.21 -13.78
N ALA A 8 13.35 -0.89 -13.96
CA ALA A 8 12.11 -0.12 -14.03
C ALA A 8 11.23 -0.60 -15.20
N GLN A 9 9.94 -0.76 -14.94
CA GLN A 9 8.93 -1.16 -15.92
C GLN A 9 7.55 -0.64 -15.51
N ASP A 10 6.60 -0.61 -16.44
CA ASP A 10 5.21 -0.36 -16.09
C ASP A 10 4.63 -1.54 -15.29
N LEU A 11 3.73 -1.28 -14.34
CA LEU A 11 3.02 -2.36 -13.65
C LEU A 11 2.06 -3.08 -14.60
N LEU A 12 1.33 -2.32 -15.41
CA LEU A 12 0.20 -2.80 -16.20
C LEU A 12 0.43 -2.58 -17.70
N ASP A 13 0.05 -3.56 -18.51
CA ASP A 13 -0.03 -3.42 -19.96
C ASP A 13 -1.24 -2.57 -20.39
N ALA A 14 -1.38 -2.32 -21.71
CA ALA A 14 -2.51 -1.56 -22.25
C ALA A 14 -3.88 -2.22 -22.01
N LYS A 15 -3.91 -3.53 -21.76
CA LYS A 15 -5.11 -4.31 -21.43
C LYS A 15 -5.40 -4.33 -19.91
N GLY A 16 -4.56 -3.68 -19.09
CA GLY A 16 -4.68 -3.61 -17.64
C GLY A 16 -4.25 -4.88 -16.91
N ARG A 17 -3.34 -5.66 -17.51
CA ARG A 17 -2.78 -6.89 -16.92
C ARG A 17 -1.36 -6.64 -16.42
N ILE A 18 -0.95 -7.33 -15.36
CA ILE A 18 0.41 -7.26 -14.85
C ILE A 18 1.38 -7.69 -15.96
N ILE A 19 2.39 -6.86 -16.24
CA ILE A 19 3.40 -7.14 -17.28
C ILE A 19 4.29 -8.30 -16.85
N GLN A 20 4.81 -8.23 -15.63
CA GLN A 20 5.69 -9.23 -15.05
C GLN A 20 5.44 -9.34 -13.54
N GLU A 21 5.08 -10.54 -13.09
CA GLU A 21 4.96 -10.86 -11.67
C GLU A 21 6.33 -11.08 -11.04
N GLY A 22 6.48 -10.67 -9.79
CA GLY A 22 7.74 -10.81 -9.06
C GLY A 22 7.77 -10.02 -7.76
N TRP A 23 8.97 -9.87 -7.21
CA TRP A 23 9.28 -9.01 -6.07
C TRP A 23 10.44 -8.08 -6.42
N ALA A 24 10.58 -6.95 -5.73
CA ALA A 24 11.68 -6.00 -5.96
C ALA A 24 12.19 -5.42 -4.64
N ARG A 25 13.48 -5.07 -4.62
CA ARG A 25 14.11 -4.33 -3.50
C ARG A 25 13.93 -2.82 -3.59
N GLN A 26 13.50 -2.35 -4.75
CA GLN A 26 13.29 -0.94 -5.08
C GLN A 26 11.96 -0.80 -5.85
N PRO A 27 11.35 0.40 -5.88
CA PRO A 27 10.09 0.63 -6.57
C PRO A 27 10.28 0.66 -8.09
N TYR A 28 10.47 -0.51 -8.71
CA TYR A 28 10.68 -0.62 -10.15
C TYR A 28 9.40 -0.60 -10.98
N TRP A 29 8.25 -0.90 -10.39
CA TRP A 29 6.98 -0.82 -11.09
C TRP A 29 6.44 0.62 -11.08
N THR A 30 6.24 1.17 -12.27
CA THR A 30 5.52 2.42 -12.46
C THR A 30 4.03 2.13 -12.48
N TYR A 31 3.34 2.61 -11.44
CA TYR A 31 1.91 2.46 -11.31
C TYR A 31 1.16 3.61 -12.02
N GLU A 32 0.16 3.27 -12.83
CA GLU A 32 -0.74 4.23 -13.44
C GLU A 32 -2.20 3.79 -13.31
N ARG A 33 -2.96 4.48 -12.45
CA ARG A 33 -4.40 4.20 -12.21
C ARG A 33 -5.22 4.09 -13.50
N ARG A 34 -4.90 4.89 -14.52
CA ARG A 34 -5.60 4.95 -15.82
C ARG A 34 -5.54 3.62 -16.59
N LYS A 35 -4.55 2.77 -16.30
CA LYS A 35 -4.37 1.46 -16.95
C LYS A 35 -5.25 0.37 -16.32
N ILE A 36 -5.80 0.59 -15.12
CA ILE A 36 -6.74 -0.35 -14.48
C ILE A 36 -8.06 -0.40 -15.25
N LYS A 37 -8.57 -1.61 -15.50
CA LYS A 37 -9.89 -1.81 -16.10
C LYS A 37 -10.94 -1.98 -15.00
N GLY A 38 -12.00 -1.18 -15.06
CA GLY A 38 -13.11 -1.23 -14.12
C GLY A 38 -13.76 0.15 -13.95
N GLY A 39 -14.98 0.18 -13.43
CA GLY A 39 -15.61 1.44 -13.03
C GLY A 39 -14.93 2.03 -11.79
N ALA A 40 -15.02 3.34 -11.59
CA ALA A 40 -14.37 4.04 -10.48
C ALA A 40 -14.67 3.41 -9.11
N LEU A 41 -15.93 3.01 -8.87
CA LEU A 41 -16.36 2.36 -7.63
C LEU A 41 -15.76 0.96 -7.41
N LYS A 42 -15.11 0.36 -8.40
CA LYS A 42 -14.44 -0.95 -8.30
C LYS A 42 -12.95 -0.85 -8.02
N ILE A 43 -12.34 0.30 -8.32
CA ILE A 43 -10.91 0.54 -8.06
C ILE A 43 -10.74 0.79 -6.56
N LYS A 44 -9.71 0.20 -5.97
CA LYS A 44 -9.31 0.36 -4.57
C LYS A 44 -7.81 0.57 -4.56
N GLU A 45 -7.38 1.64 -3.94
CA GLU A 45 -5.97 1.98 -3.80
C GLU A 45 -5.69 2.21 -2.32
N TRP A 46 -4.55 1.73 -1.85
CA TRP A 46 -4.08 2.02 -0.51
C TRP A 46 -2.56 2.04 -0.48
N ASP A 47 -2.03 2.95 0.33
CA ASP A 47 -0.63 2.97 0.74
C ASP A 47 -0.55 2.63 2.22
N TYR A 48 0.43 1.80 2.56
CA TYR A 48 0.71 1.40 3.94
C TYR A 48 2.16 1.74 4.27
N TYR A 49 2.34 2.53 5.32
CA TYR A 49 3.65 2.91 5.83
C TYR A 49 3.81 2.40 7.26
N ALA A 50 5.00 1.91 7.58
CA ALA A 50 5.36 1.52 8.94
C ALA A 50 6.77 2.03 9.26
N VAL A 51 6.88 2.79 10.35
CA VAL A 51 8.15 3.20 10.94
C VAL A 51 8.30 2.44 12.25
N ILE A 52 9.29 1.55 12.31
CA ILE A 52 9.49 0.63 13.44
C ILE A 52 10.78 1.01 14.16
N ASN A 53 10.67 1.31 15.45
CA ASN A 53 11.82 1.48 16.33
C ASN A 53 11.99 0.23 17.19
N GLN A 54 12.84 -0.70 16.74
CA GLN A 54 13.08 -1.96 17.44
C GLN A 54 13.75 -1.76 18.80
N GLN A 55 14.65 -0.78 18.93
CA GLN A 55 15.38 -0.52 20.18
C GLN A 55 14.46 -0.02 21.29
N GLN A 56 13.49 0.82 20.94
CA GLN A 56 12.52 1.40 21.88
C GLN A 56 11.24 0.56 21.98
N GLY A 57 11.07 -0.47 21.13
CA GLY A 57 9.93 -1.37 21.18
C GLY A 57 8.60 -0.70 20.78
N TYR A 58 8.58 0.16 19.76
CA TYR A 58 7.33 0.69 19.21
C TYR A 58 7.33 0.82 17.68
N ALA A 59 6.14 0.96 17.10
CA ALA A 59 5.94 1.32 15.71
C ALA A 59 4.86 2.39 15.54
N VAL A 60 4.99 3.20 14.49
CA VAL A 60 3.93 4.06 13.98
C VAL A 60 3.58 3.60 12.58
N THR A 61 2.30 3.37 12.32
CA THR A 61 1.78 2.92 11.03
C THR A 61 0.77 3.89 10.49
N ALA A 62 0.79 4.13 9.18
CA ALA A 62 -0.19 4.94 8.50
C ALA A 62 -0.80 4.17 7.34
N THR A 63 -2.12 4.24 7.20
CA THR A 63 -2.85 3.74 6.04
C THR A 63 -3.59 4.89 5.40
N ILE A 64 -3.40 5.06 4.09
CA ILE A 64 -4.06 6.08 3.29
C ILE A 64 -4.73 5.33 2.15
N SER A 65 -6.03 5.53 1.94
CA SER A 65 -6.74 4.74 0.94
C SER A 65 -7.86 5.51 0.24
N ASP A 66 -8.00 5.21 -1.05
CA ASP A 66 -9.15 5.52 -1.88
C ASP A 66 -9.90 4.21 -2.17
N LEU A 67 -11.04 4.05 -1.51
CA LEU A 67 -11.92 2.90 -1.68
C LEU A 67 -12.90 3.09 -2.85
N GLY A 68 -12.73 4.10 -3.70
CA GLY A 68 -13.56 4.41 -4.85
C GLY A 68 -14.95 4.98 -4.51
N TYR A 69 -15.47 4.71 -3.32
CA TYR A 69 -16.71 5.27 -2.75
C TYR A 69 -16.51 5.87 -1.36
N ALA A 70 -15.29 5.80 -0.84
CA ALA A 70 -14.92 6.35 0.45
C ALA A 70 -13.40 6.56 0.50
N ALA A 71 -12.95 7.54 1.27
CA ALA A 71 -11.55 7.72 1.64
C ALA A 71 -11.36 7.32 3.10
N LEU A 72 -10.32 6.53 3.38
CA LEU A 72 -9.94 6.14 4.73
C LEU A 72 -8.50 6.56 5.00
N PHE A 73 -8.32 7.24 6.13
CA PHE A 73 -7.02 7.54 6.72
C PHE A 73 -6.96 6.91 8.11
N ALA A 74 -5.92 6.15 8.41
CA ALA A 74 -5.69 5.57 9.73
C ALA A 74 -4.25 5.78 10.18
N LEU A 75 -4.07 6.14 11.45
CA LEU A 75 -2.77 6.24 12.11
C LEU A 75 -2.81 5.35 13.36
N SER A 76 -1.83 4.45 13.49
CA SER A 76 -1.73 3.54 14.63
C SER A 76 -0.37 3.65 15.30
N TYR A 77 -0.37 3.70 16.63
CA TYR A 77 0.79 3.54 17.48
C TYR A 77 0.75 2.15 18.11
N ILE A 78 1.82 1.39 17.92
CA ILE A 78 1.97 0.03 18.43
C ILE A 78 3.10 0.03 19.46
N ASP A 79 2.78 -0.32 20.70
CA ASP A 79 3.74 -0.54 21.78
C ASP A 79 3.98 -2.03 21.95
N PHE A 80 5.16 -2.50 21.53
CA PHE A 80 5.53 -3.91 21.60
C PHE A 80 5.87 -4.35 23.03
N ASN A 81 6.35 -3.44 23.88
CA ASN A 81 6.70 -3.75 25.27
C ASN A 81 5.44 -3.98 26.11
N ALA A 82 4.42 -3.14 25.91
CA ALA A 82 3.15 -3.25 26.60
C ALA A 82 2.14 -4.17 25.90
N ALA A 83 2.46 -4.66 24.69
CA ALA A 83 1.54 -5.39 23.82
C ALA A 83 0.21 -4.64 23.59
N LYS A 84 0.29 -3.35 23.29
CA LYS A 84 -0.88 -2.47 23.11
C LYS A 84 -0.85 -1.75 21.78
N VAL A 85 -2.04 -1.43 21.28
CA VAL A 85 -2.23 -0.61 20.07
C VAL A 85 -3.19 0.51 20.41
N SER A 86 -2.87 1.71 19.94
CA SER A 86 -3.78 2.85 19.90
C SER A 86 -3.91 3.30 18.45
N GLN A 87 -5.12 3.41 17.93
CA GLN A 87 -5.39 3.80 16.56
C GLN A 87 -6.40 4.94 16.53
N ALA A 88 -6.18 5.90 15.63
CA ALA A 88 -7.16 6.89 15.23
C ALA A 88 -7.37 6.77 13.71
N ASP A 89 -8.63 6.78 13.28
CA ASP A 89 -8.98 6.73 11.87
C ASP A 89 -10.11 7.71 11.53
N ALA A 90 -10.16 8.07 10.25
CA ALA A 90 -11.16 8.94 9.66
C ALA A 90 -11.63 8.34 8.34
N LEU A 91 -12.95 8.19 8.20
CA LEU A 91 -13.62 7.70 7.00
C LEU A 91 -14.53 8.80 6.45
N THR A 92 -14.43 9.07 5.15
CA THR A 92 -15.30 10.00 4.43
C THR A 92 -15.88 9.28 3.21
N PHE A 93 -17.15 9.53 2.86
CA PHE A 93 -17.85 8.93 1.72
C PHE A 93 -18.00 9.93 0.58
#